data_AF-A0A3D3KPB4-F1
#
_entry.id   AF-A0A3D3KPB4-F1
#
_cell.length_a   1.000
_cell.length_b   1.000
_cell.length_c   1.000
_cell.angle_alpha   90.00
_cell.angle_beta   90.00
_cell.angle_gamma   90.00
#
_symmetry.space_group_name_H-M   'P 1'
#
loop_
_entity.id
_entity.type
_entity.pdbx_description
1 polymer ?
#
loop_
_entity_poly.entity_id
_entity_poly.type
_entity_poly.pdbx_seq_one_letter_code
_entity_poly.pdbx_strand_id
1 'polypeptide(L)'
;LDEVDAALDESNIVRFAHVVKEFTENSQFIIITHNKRTMAIGDTLYGVTMEESGISKKVAVKLEEIEKQKGLVGQANKKKKEEQVQHMVGTEQSALQAG
;
A
#
# COMPACT_ATOMS: atom_id res chain seq x y z
N LEU A 1 10.40 6.09 5.08
CA LEU A 1 9.86 7.36 4.55
C LEU A 1 8.51 7.56 5.18
N ASP A 2 8.30 8.69 5.85
CA ASP A 2 7.05 8.95 6.56
C ASP A 2 6.32 10.12 5.89
N GLU A 3 5.16 9.83 5.31
CA GLU A 3 4.25 10.78 4.65
C GLU A 3 4.89 11.75 3.64
N VAL A 4 6.01 11.35 3.03
CA VAL A 4 6.74 12.19 2.07
C VAL A 4 5.93 12.51 0.81
N ASP A 5 4.90 11.71 0.54
CA ASP A 5 3.99 11.85 -0.59
C ASP A 5 2.76 12.72 -0.27
N ALA A 6 2.57 13.17 0.97
CA ALA A 6 1.44 14.00 1.37
C ALA A 6 1.42 15.38 0.68
N ALA A 7 2.59 15.92 0.32
CA ALA A 7 2.73 17.19 -0.38
C ALA A 7 2.71 17.06 -1.92
N LEU A 8 2.62 15.84 -2.45
CA LEU A 8 2.74 15.58 -3.89
C LEU A 8 1.36 15.50 -4.56
N ASP A 9 1.27 16.09 -5.75
CA ASP A 9 0.13 15.85 -6.65
C ASP A 9 0.18 14.45 -7.28
N GLU A 10 -0.91 14.08 -7.96
CA GLU A 10 -1.08 12.75 -8.56
C GLU A 10 0.03 12.39 -9.58
N SER A 11 0.48 13.36 -10.38
CA SER A 11 1.56 13.14 -11.35
C SER A 11 2.90 12.90 -10.65
N ASN A 12 3.17 13.67 -9.61
CA ASN A 12 4.39 13.55 -8.83
C ASN A 12 4.41 12.29 -7.97
N ILE A 13 3.27 11.80 -7.49
CA ILE A 13 3.15 10.49 -6.83
C ILE A 13 3.58 9.36 -7.77
N VAL A 14 3.18 9.39 -9.04
CA VAL A 14 3.59 8.37 -10.02
C VAL A 14 5.11 8.40 -10.24
N ARG A 15 5.70 9.59 -10.35
CA ARG A 15 7.16 9.73 -10.50
C ARG A 15 7.91 9.25 -9.26
N PHE A 16 7.46 9.65 -8.08
CA PHE A 16 7.97 9.18 -6.80
C PHE A 16 7.96 7.65 -6.73
N ALA A 17 6.82 7.06 -7.10
CA ALA A 17 6.63 5.63 -7.09
C ALA A 17 7.62 4.87 -7.99
N HIS A 18 7.88 5.38 -9.20
CA HIS A 18 8.87 4.80 -10.10
C HIS A 18 10.28 4.85 -9.52
N VAL A 19 10.70 6.01 -9.01
CA VAL A 19 12.04 6.19 -8.41
C VAL A 19 12.23 5.28 -7.21
N VAL A 20 11.23 5.17 -6.34
CA VAL A 20 11.25 4.25 -5.21
C VAL A 20 11.42 2.81 -5.69
N LYS A 21 10.65 2.38 -6.70
CA LYS A 21 10.71 0.99 -7.19
C LYS A 21 12.08 0.66 -7.78
N GLU A 22 12.70 1.56 -8.54
CA GLU A 22 14.06 1.37 -9.06
C GLU A 22 15.09 1.19 -7.93
N PHE A 23 14.98 1.96 -6.85
CA PHE A 23 15.90 1.79 -5.72
C PHE A 23 15.66 0.53 -4.89
N THR A 24 14.48 -0.09 -4.97
CA THR A 24 14.20 -1.34 -4.24
C THR A 24 15.08 -2.52 -4.67
N GLU A 25 15.68 -2.45 -5.87
CA GLU A 25 16.63 -3.47 -6.35
C GLU A 25 17.89 -3.57 -5.48
N ASN A 26 18.29 -2.45 -4.87
CA ASN A 26 19.54 -2.34 -4.13
C ASN A 26 19.35 -1.99 -2.64
N SER A 27 18.12 -1.69 -2.20
CA SER A 27 17.85 -1.22 -0.84
C SER A 27 16.43 -1.56 -0.40
N GLN A 28 16.25 -1.88 0.88
CA GLN A 28 14.92 -2.10 1.44
C GLN A 28 14.26 -0.77 1.82
N PHE A 29 13.04 -0.54 1.32
CA PHE A 29 12.23 0.63 1.67
C PHE A 29 11.10 0.26 2.62
N ILE A 30 10.95 1.05 3.68
CA ILE A 30 9.75 1.08 4.53
C ILE A 30 9.09 2.43 4.32
N ILE A 31 7.85 2.42 3.85
CA ILE A 31 7.07 3.62 3.54
C ILE A 31 5.82 3.61 4.41
N ILE A 32 5.62 4.71 5.13
CA ILE A 32 4.41 5.01 5.89
C ILE A 32 3.67 6.07 5.08
N THR A 33 2.43 5.76 4.70
CA THR A 33 1.60 6.61 3.86
C THR A 33 0.14 6.20 4.02
N HIS A 34 -0.79 7.14 3.81
CA HIS A 34 -2.21 6.89 3.62
C HIS A 34 -2.63 6.99 2.14
N ASN A 35 -1.69 7.21 1.22
CA ASN A 35 -1.95 7.38 -0.20
C ASN A 35 -2.08 6.03 -0.91
N LYS A 36 -3.28 5.75 -1.43
CA LYS A 36 -3.59 4.48 -2.10
C LYS A 36 -2.68 4.16 -3.30
N ARG A 37 -2.19 5.18 -4.02
CA ARG A 37 -1.31 4.97 -5.18
C ARG A 37 0.10 4.57 -4.76
N THR A 38 0.60 5.18 -3.68
CA THR A 38 1.87 4.80 -3.07
C THR A 38 1.79 3.43 -2.39
N MET A 39 0.66 3.08 -1.79
CA MET A 39 0.45 1.71 -1.27
C MET A 39 0.49 0.67 -2.42
N ALA A 40 -0.07 0.99 -3.58
CA ALA A 40 -0.19 0.06 -4.69
C ALA A 40 1.14 -0.34 -5.35
N ILE A 41 2.26 0.34 -5.06
CA ILE A 41 3.59 -0.08 -5.58
C ILE A 41 4.34 -1.01 -4.63
N GLY A 42 3.89 -1.14 -3.39
CA GLY A 42 4.51 -2.00 -2.39
C GLY A 42 4.35 -3.48 -2.71
N ASP A 43 5.27 -4.29 -2.19
CA ASP A 43 5.21 -5.75 -2.29
C ASP A 43 4.38 -6.36 -1.16
N THR A 44 4.42 -5.74 0.03
CA THR A 44 3.62 -6.09 1.20
C THR A 44 3.07 -4.82 1.85
N LEU A 45 1.81 -4.84 2.24
CA LEU A 45 1.18 -3.80 3.03
C LEU A 45 1.03 -4.25 4.48
N TYR A 46 1.36 -3.35 5.39
CA TYR A 46 1.10 -3.50 6.82
C TYR A 46 0.14 -2.39 7.24
N GLY A 47 -1.01 -2.81 7.75
CA GLY A 47 -2.06 -1.94 8.25
C GLY A 47 -1.97 -1.90 9.75
N VAL A 48 -2.10 -0.71 10.32
CA VAL A 48 -2.02 -0.47 11.75
C VAL A 48 -3.32 0.18 12.18
N THR A 49 -4.09 -0.56 12.97
CA THR A 49 -5.42 -0.16 13.44
C THR A 49 -5.45 -0.02 14.94
N MET A 50 -6.41 0.73 15.45
CA MET A 50 -6.65 0.92 16.88
C MET A 50 -8.09 0.47 17.17
N GLU A 51 -8.30 -0.82 17.45
CA GLU A 51 -9.62 -1.34 17.85
C GLU A 51 -9.98 -0.91 19.28
N GLU A 52 -8.96 -0.73 20.13
CA GLU A 52 -9.08 -0.23 21.50
C GLU A 52 -8.15 0.99 21.67
N SER A 53 -8.60 1.99 22.41
CA SER A 53 -7.82 3.21 22.64
C SER A 53 -6.46 2.88 23.28
N GLY A 54 -5.39 3.32 22.62
CA GLY A 54 -4.02 3.07 23.07
C GLY A 54 -3.42 1.71 22.70
N ILE A 55 -4.18 0.77 22.12
CA ILE A 55 -3.66 -0.55 21.71
C ILE A 55 -3.74 -0.71 20.19
N SER A 56 -2.57 -0.75 19.55
CA SER A 56 -2.47 -0.96 18.11
C SER A 56 -2.47 -2.44 17.74
N LYS A 57 -3.11 -2.76 16.61
CA LYS A 57 -3.16 -4.09 16.00
C LYS A 57 -2.69 -4.02 14.56
N LYS A 58 -1.90 -5.01 14.17
CA LYS A 58 -1.30 -5.09 12.82
C LYS A 58 -2.03 -6.10 11.96
N VAL A 59 -2.27 -5.74 10.69
CA VAL A 59 -2.76 -6.62 9.64
C VAL A 59 -1.77 -6.58 8.48
N ALA A 60 -1.50 -7.71 7.81
CA ALA A 60 -0.54 -7.77 6.72
C ALA A 60 -1.15 -8.41 5.47
N VAL A 61 -0.84 -7.85 4.30
CA VAL A 61 -1.30 -8.34 3.00
C VAL A 61 -0.11 -8.34 2.04
N LYS A 62 0.16 -9.48 1.37
CA LYS A 62 1.17 -9.58 0.32
C LYS A 62 0.54 -9.29 -1.04
N LEU A 63 1.08 -8.32 -1.76
CA LEU A 63 0.60 -7.91 -3.07
C LEU A 63 1.35 -8.59 -4.23
N GLU A 64 2.60 -9.02 -3.99
CA GLU A 64 3.50 -9.60 -5.01
C GLU A 64 3.01 -10.95 -5.59
N GLU A 65 2.22 -11.71 -4.83
CA GLU A 65 1.67 -13.01 -5.27
C GLU A 65 0.68 -12.90 -6.45
N ILE A 66 0.12 -11.71 -6.66
CA ILE A 66 -0.85 -11.44 -7.73
C ILE A 66 -0.15 -11.27 -9.09
N GLU A 67 1.12 -10.83 -9.10
CA GLU A 67 1.86 -10.55 -10.33
C GLU A 67 2.51 -11.81 -10.94
N LYS A 68 2.92 -12.79 -10.11
CA LYS A 68 3.61 -14.02 -10.56
C LYS A 68 2.67 -15.16 -10.96
N GLN A 69 1.40 -15.15 -10.56
CA GLN A 69 0.45 -16.18 -10.99
C GLN A 69 -0.11 -15.91 -12.39
N LYS A 70 0.54 -16.57 -13.37
CA LYS A 70 0.16 -16.79 -14.78
C LYS A 70 0.40 -15.60 -15.71
N GLY A 71 1.31 -15.83 -16.67
CA GLY A 71 1.60 -14.90 -17.76
C GLY A 71 0.35 -14.49 -18.55
N LEU A 72 0.37 -13.25 -19.03
CA LEU A 72 -0.53 -12.62 -20.00
C LEU A 72 -1.77 -11.82 -19.52
N VAL A 73 -1.85 -11.28 -18.29
CA VAL A 73 -2.96 -10.34 -17.95
C VAL A 73 -2.52 -9.12 -17.12
N GLY A 74 -1.83 -8.16 -17.75
CA GLY A 74 -1.37 -6.94 -17.07
C GLY A 74 -2.49 -6.04 -16.50
N GLN A 75 -3.68 -6.01 -17.12
CA GLN A 75 -4.79 -5.16 -16.65
C GLN A 75 -5.59 -5.77 -15.48
N ALA A 76 -5.75 -7.11 -15.44
CA ALA A 76 -6.49 -7.76 -14.37
C ALA A 76 -5.73 -7.76 -13.04
N ASN A 77 -4.39 -7.84 -13.11
CA ASN A 77 -3.54 -7.83 -11.92
C ASN A 77 -3.54 -6.46 -11.24
N LYS A 78 -3.52 -5.37 -12.02
CA LYS A 78 -3.64 -4.00 -11.49
C LYS A 78 -4.96 -3.79 -10.74
N LYS A 79 -6.08 -4.25 -11.31
CA LYS A 79 -7.40 -4.12 -10.68
C LYS A 79 -7.50 -4.88 -9.35
N LYS A 80 -6.99 -6.11 -9.29
CA LYS A 80 -6.95 -6.90 -8.04
C LYS A 80 -6.11 -6.25 -6.94
N LYS A 81 -4.98 -5.64 -7.31
CA LYS A 81 -4.10 -4.94 -6.36
C LYS A 81 -4.81 -3.72 -5.76
N GLU A 82 -5.49 -2.93 -6.60
CA GLU A 82 -6.30 -1.79 -6.16
C GLU A 82 -7.46 -2.22 -5.24
N GLU A 83 -8.12 -3.34 -5.54
CA GLU A 83 -9.18 -3.90 -4.68
C GLU A 83 -8.67 -4.31 -3.29
N GLN A 84 -7.48 -4.94 -3.20
CA GLN A 84 -6.89 -5.29 -1.90
C GLN A 84 -6.46 -4.06 -1.10
N VAL A 85 -5.88 -3.05 -1.74
CA VAL A 85 -5.56 -1.77 -1.10
C VAL A 85 -6.84 -1.13 -0.56
N GLN A 86 -7.91 -1.09 -1.36
CA GLN A 86 -9.19 -0.52 -0.93
C GLN A 86 -9.82 -1.28 0.24
N HIS A 87 -9.81 -2.61 0.19
CA HIS A 87 -10.31 -3.45 1.28
C HIS A 87 -9.53 -3.19 2.58
N MET A 88 -8.21 -3.15 2.50
CA MET A 88 -7.34 -2.91 3.65
C MET A 88 -7.61 -1.55 4.28
N VAL A 89 -7.61 -0.48 3.49
CA VAL A 89 -7.93 0.87 3.97
C VAL A 89 -9.34 0.92 4.59
N GLY A 90 -10.31 0.23 3.99
CA GLY A 90 -11.66 0.13 4.54
C GLY A 90 -11.72 -0.58 5.89
N THR A 91 -10.96 -1.66 6.06
CA THR A 91 -10.87 -2.36 7.37
C THR A 91 -10.23 -1.49 8.44
N GLU A 92 -9.21 -0.70 8.09
CA GLU A 92 -8.58 0.22 9.05
C GLU A 92 -9.53 1.34 9.49
N GLN A 93 -10.22 1.96 8.54
CA GLN A 93 -11.21 3.01 8.81
C GLN A 93 -12.38 2.51 9.67
N SER A 94 -12.83 1.27 9.43
CA SER A 94 -13.90 0.66 10.21
C SER A 94 -13.47 0.38 11.66
N ALA A 95 -12.24 -0.10 11.85
CA ALA A 95 -11.67 -0.33 13.18
C ALA A 95 -11.56 0.98 13.99
N LEU A 96 -11.14 2.07 13.34
CA LEU A 96 -11.06 3.42 13.95
C LEU A 96 -12.41 3.99 14.39
N GLN A 97 -13.52 3.60 13.75
CA GLN A 97 -14.87 4.08 14.09
C GLN A 97 -15.57 3.23 15.15
N ALA A 98 -15.06 2.03 15.43
CA ALA A 98 -15.67 1.06 16.35
C ALA A 98 -15.17 1.17 17.80
N GLY A 99 -14.08 1.91 18.04
CA GLY A 99 -13.52 2.23 19.36
C GLY A 99 -13.88 3.63 19.83
#